data_AF-A0AAV4HVQ4-F1
#
_entry.id   AF-A0AAV4HVQ4-F1
#
_cell.length_a   1.000
_cell.length_b   1.000
_cell.length_c   1.000
_cell.angle_alpha   90.00
_cell.angle_beta   90.00
_cell.angle_gamma   90.00
#
_symmetry.space_group_name_H-M   'P 1'
#
loop_
_entity.id
_entity.type
_entity.pdbx_description
1 polymer ?
#
loop_
_entity_poly.entity_id
_entity_poly.type
_entity_poly.pdbx_seq_one_letter_code
_entity_poly.pdbx_strand_id
1 'polypeptide(L)'
;MSYIGGFGLIVLIMEVFFGVTVLYFFYQCVKKVRALKWKYFNDFWSLLEFVLLCFAVACIVLYAFKHILTEVAMRALHNRKSDGFVNFNSIALYDELYGWIMAVVVFMATIQFLKLLQFNKKMGMLGSTVKLAAKDLKIFSITFFLYFFAFTGTAFLLFGHVLMSYQSIVTAAESMFAFALGSFDYEAMTRAQPFWGPLFFFSYIGVVYIGLMSIFLTIIGDSFTTVKENVALQSNDYEIVDFMWKKIKGLFN
;
A
#
# COMPACT_ATOMS: atom_id res chain seq x y z
N MET A 1 -28.60 3.89 11.33
CA MET A 1 -29.32 2.59 11.30
C MET A 1 -28.32 1.42 11.41
N SER A 2 -27.33 1.47 12.30
CA SER A 2 -26.24 0.47 12.26
C SER A 2 -26.53 -0.87 12.93
N TYR A 3 -27.65 -1.01 13.66
CA TYR A 3 -27.94 -2.22 14.42
C TYR A 3 -29.37 -2.67 14.19
N ILE A 4 -29.63 -3.36 13.07
CA ILE A 4 -30.91 -4.03 12.82
C ILE A 4 -30.67 -5.55 12.89
N GLY A 5 -31.31 -6.21 13.85
CA GLY A 5 -31.25 -7.66 14.02
C GLY A 5 -29.92 -8.23 14.55
N GLY A 6 -29.75 -9.55 14.46
CA GLY A 6 -28.58 -10.27 14.98
C GLY A 6 -27.24 -9.90 14.31
N PHE A 7 -27.27 -9.38 13.08
CA PHE A 7 -26.07 -8.91 12.38
C PHE A 7 -25.48 -7.64 13.01
N GLY A 8 -26.33 -6.76 13.53
CA GLY A 8 -25.89 -5.56 14.26
C GLY A 8 -25.08 -5.91 15.51
N LEU A 9 -25.50 -6.93 16.26
CA LEU A 9 -24.79 -7.37 17.46
C LEU A 9 -23.38 -7.89 17.13
N ILE A 10 -23.23 -8.62 16.01
CA ILE A 10 -21.91 -9.09 15.54
C ILE A 10 -21.01 -7.90 15.18
N VAL A 11 -21.54 -6.92 14.46
CA VAL A 11 -20.79 -5.70 14.08
C VAL A 11 -20.32 -4.96 15.33
N LEU A 12 -21.19 -4.79 16.33
CA LEU A 12 -20.84 -4.13 17.59
C LEU A 12 -19.72 -4.87 18.34
N ILE A 13 -19.78 -6.20 18.40
CA ILE A 13 -18.71 -7.01 19.02
C ILE A 13 -17.38 -6.80 18.29
N MET A 14 -17.39 -6.78 16.95
CA MET A 14 -16.19 -6.57 16.14
C MET A 14 -15.62 -5.15 16.29
N GLU A 15 -16.47 -4.13 16.42
CA GLU A 15 -16.06 -2.75 16.69
C GLU A 15 -15.38 -2.62 18.05
N VAL A 16 -15.95 -3.22 19.11
CA VAL A 16 -15.33 -3.24 20.43
C VAL A 16 -14.00 -3.99 20.39
N PHE A 17 -13.95 -5.16 19.73
CA PHE A 17 -12.72 -5.93 19.56
C PHE A 17 -11.63 -5.15 18.81
N PHE A 18 -11.99 -4.42 17.75
CA PHE A 18 -11.09 -3.54 17.03
C PHE A 18 -10.56 -2.42 17.94
N GLY A 19 -11.43 -1.75 18.70
CA GLY A 19 -11.02 -0.71 19.65
C GLY A 19 -10.04 -1.21 20.72
N VAL A 20 -10.30 -2.38 21.31
CA VAL A 20 -9.41 -3.03 22.29
C VAL A 20 -8.06 -3.38 21.64
N THR A 21 -8.07 -3.88 20.40
CA THR A 21 -6.86 -4.22 19.65
C THR A 21 -6.00 -2.97 19.38
N VAL A 22 -6.62 -1.85 19.02
CA VAL A 22 -5.94 -0.56 18.82
C VAL A 22 -5.32 -0.06 20.13
N LEU A 23 -6.03 -0.15 21.26
CA LEU A 23 -5.48 0.20 22.57
C LEU A 23 -4.29 -0.66 22.97
N TYR A 24 -4.37 -1.98 22.71
CA TYR A 24 -3.26 -2.89 22.93
C TYR A 24 -2.04 -2.52 22.07
N PHE A 25 -2.23 -2.24 20.77
CA PHE A 25 -1.14 -1.80 19.89
C PHE A 25 -0.58 -0.44 20.30
N PHE A 26 -1.43 0.49 20.76
CA PHE A 26 -0.99 1.77 21.30
C PHE A 26 -0.04 1.59 22.49
N TYR A 27 -0.44 0.77 23.47
CA TYR A 27 0.42 0.46 24.62
C TYR A 27 1.75 -0.17 24.20
N GLN A 28 1.71 -1.14 23.28
CA GLN A 28 2.92 -1.79 22.78
C GLN A 28 3.85 -0.80 22.05
N CYS A 29 3.27 0.09 21.23
CA CYS A 29 4.00 1.13 20.52
C CYS A 29 4.69 2.09 21.50
N VAL A 30 3.97 2.60 22.51
CA VAL A 30 4.55 3.48 23.55
C VAL A 30 5.71 2.79 24.27
N LYS A 31 5.57 1.51 24.62
CA LYS A 31 6.66 0.73 25.24
C LYS A 31 7.88 0.63 24.32
N LYS A 32 7.68 0.31 23.04
CA LYS A 32 8.75 0.20 22.03
C LYS A 32 9.45 1.54 21.79
N VAL A 33 8.68 2.63 21.64
CA VAL A 33 9.21 3.99 21.46
C VAL A 33 10.02 4.43 22.68
N ARG A 34 9.57 4.16 23.90
CA ARG A 34 10.33 4.50 25.12
C ARG A 34 11.65 3.74 25.21
N ALA A 35 11.68 2.47 24.81
CA ALA A 35 12.89 1.65 24.83
C ALA A 35 13.89 2.03 23.73
N LEU A 36 13.41 2.20 22.49
CA LEU A 36 14.26 2.36 21.30
C LEU A 36 14.49 3.83 20.89
N LYS A 37 13.70 4.76 21.41
CA LYS A 37 13.73 6.20 21.12
C LYS A 37 13.78 6.46 19.60
N TRP A 38 14.87 7.05 19.11
CA TRP A 38 15.08 7.39 17.69
C TRP A 38 15.36 6.17 16.81
N LYS A 39 15.90 5.08 17.37
CA LYS A 39 16.12 3.85 16.59
C LYS A 39 14.80 3.20 16.16
N TYR A 40 13.70 3.49 16.86
CA TYR A 40 12.37 3.00 16.50
C TYR A 40 11.93 3.44 15.10
N PHE A 41 12.18 4.71 14.74
CA PHE A 41 11.77 5.26 13.45
C PHE A 41 12.68 4.86 12.29
N ASN A 42 13.85 4.28 12.57
CA ASN A 42 14.78 3.84 11.54
C ASN A 42 14.52 2.40 11.09
N ASP A 43 13.75 1.63 11.87
CA ASP A 43 13.33 0.29 11.50
C ASP A 43 12.02 0.34 10.69
N PHE A 44 12.05 -0.19 9.46
CA PHE A 44 10.93 -0.15 8.53
C PHE A 44 9.64 -0.74 9.12
N TRP A 45 9.75 -1.86 9.83
CA TRP A 45 8.59 -2.53 10.42
C TRP A 45 8.00 -1.75 11.59
N SER A 46 8.87 -1.17 12.42
CA SER A 46 8.46 -0.31 13.53
C SER A 46 7.76 0.96 13.03
N LEU A 47 8.26 1.56 11.94
CA LEU A 47 7.60 2.69 11.27
C LEU A 47 6.23 2.28 10.71
N LEU A 48 6.13 1.11 10.06
CA LEU A 48 4.86 0.60 9.52
C LEU A 48 3.83 0.36 10.64
N GLU A 49 4.25 -0.23 11.76
CA GLU A 49 3.40 -0.39 12.96
C GLU A 49 2.86 0.95 13.48
N PHE A 50 3.72 1.98 13.54
CA PHE A 50 3.33 3.31 13.98
C PHE A 50 2.34 3.98 13.02
N VAL A 51 2.61 3.92 11.72
CA VAL A 51 1.72 4.50 10.69
C VAL A 51 0.37 3.80 10.70
N LEU A 52 0.33 2.46 10.80
CA LEU A 52 -0.91 1.69 10.92
C LEU A 52 -1.72 2.14 12.14
N LEU A 53 -1.06 2.36 13.29
CA LEU A 53 -1.72 2.85 14.50
C LEU A 53 -2.31 4.24 14.29
N CYS A 54 -1.61 5.16 13.64
CA CYS A 54 -2.13 6.49 13.30
C CYS A 54 -3.40 6.41 12.44
N PHE A 55 -3.38 5.60 11.38
CA PHE A 55 -4.56 5.39 10.53
C PHE A 55 -5.70 4.69 11.26
N ALA A 56 -5.41 3.73 12.15
CA ALA A 56 -6.43 3.05 12.95
C ALA A 56 -7.12 4.01 13.94
N VAL A 57 -6.37 4.92 14.58
CA VAL A 57 -6.94 5.98 15.41
C VAL A 57 -7.77 6.95 14.57
N ALA A 58 -7.28 7.34 13.39
CA ALA A 58 -8.04 8.18 12.46
C ALA A 58 -9.37 7.52 12.04
N CYS A 59 -9.37 6.21 11.78
CA CYS A 59 -10.59 5.43 11.53
C CYS A 59 -11.59 5.53 12.69
N ILE A 60 -11.15 5.40 13.94
CA ILE A 60 -12.04 5.49 15.11
C ILE A 60 -12.64 6.90 15.22
N VAL A 61 -11.82 7.94 15.04
CA VAL A 61 -12.27 9.33 15.09
C VAL A 61 -13.29 9.63 13.99
N LEU A 62 -13.01 9.20 12.75
CA LEU A 62 -13.92 9.40 11.62
C LEU A 62 -15.21 8.59 11.76
N TYR A 63 -15.13 7.38 12.30
CA TYR A 63 -16.31 6.58 12.61
C TYR A 63 -17.21 7.31 13.62
N ALA A 64 -16.65 7.82 14.72
CA ALA A 64 -17.39 8.60 15.71
C ALA A 64 -18.00 9.88 15.09
N PHE A 65 -17.24 10.60 14.26
CA PHE A 65 -17.71 11.80 13.59
C PHE A 65 -18.87 11.51 12.62
N LYS A 66 -18.73 10.46 11.79
CA LYS A 66 -19.78 9.97 10.90
C LYS A 66 -21.04 9.57 11.68
N HIS A 67 -20.88 8.85 12.80
CA HIS A 67 -22.00 8.42 13.62
C HIS A 67 -22.80 9.61 14.18
N ILE A 68 -22.10 10.60 14.76
CA ILE A 68 -22.73 11.83 15.28
C ILE A 68 -23.45 12.58 14.16
N LEU A 69 -22.79 12.77 13.02
CA LEU A 69 -23.38 13.51 11.89
C LEU A 69 -24.63 12.81 11.33
N THR A 70 -24.59 11.49 11.24
CA THR A 70 -25.73 10.67 10.78
C THR A 70 -26.88 10.74 11.78
N GLU A 71 -26.61 10.70 13.08
CA GLU A 71 -27.65 10.88 14.10
C GLU A 71 -28.30 12.26 14.03
N VAL A 72 -27.50 13.32 13.89
CA VAL A 72 -28.01 14.70 13.76
C VAL A 72 -28.89 14.82 12.52
N ALA A 73 -28.43 14.30 11.37
CA ALA A 73 -29.20 14.33 10.13
C ALA A 73 -30.51 13.51 10.22
N MET A 74 -30.47 12.34 10.84
CA MET A 74 -31.66 11.50 11.05
C MET A 74 -32.65 12.12 12.04
N ARG A 75 -32.17 12.77 13.11
CA ARG A 75 -33.03 13.51 14.05
C ARG A 75 -33.66 14.73 13.37
N ALA A 76 -32.91 15.45 12.55
CA ALA A 76 -33.42 16.56 11.76
C ALA A 76 -34.48 16.10 10.74
N LEU A 77 -34.35 14.88 10.19
CA LEU A 77 -35.34 14.27 9.32
C LEU A 77 -36.59 13.80 10.07
N HIS A 78 -36.41 13.15 11.24
CA HIS A 78 -37.52 12.59 12.04
C HIS A 78 -38.39 13.67 12.69
N ASN A 79 -37.80 14.79 13.10
CA ASN A 79 -38.52 15.89 13.76
C ASN A 79 -39.26 16.84 12.78
N ARG A 80 -39.33 16.53 11.48
CA ARG A 80 -39.84 17.47 10.46
C ARG A 80 -41.15 17.02 9.80
N LYS A 81 -42.07 17.99 9.61
CA LYS A 81 -43.40 17.82 8.96
C LYS A 81 -43.48 18.33 7.51
N SER A 82 -42.44 18.91 6.89
CA SER A 82 -42.50 19.42 5.49
C SER A 82 -41.11 19.61 4.81
N ASP A 83 -41.02 19.07 3.58
CA ASP A 83 -40.32 19.43 2.32
C ASP A 83 -39.09 20.36 2.25
N GLY A 84 -38.14 20.27 3.18
CA GLY A 84 -36.82 20.91 3.01
C GLY A 84 -35.68 19.90 2.78
N PHE A 85 -34.89 20.08 1.72
CA PHE A 85 -33.74 19.24 1.36
C PHE A 85 -32.71 19.15 2.50
N VAL A 86 -32.45 17.93 2.98
CA VAL A 86 -31.33 17.65 3.90
C VAL A 86 -30.14 17.24 3.05
N ASN A 87 -29.04 17.98 3.16
CA ASN A 87 -27.87 17.74 2.33
C ASN A 87 -27.08 16.51 2.82
N PHE A 88 -27.41 15.34 2.30
CA PHE A 88 -26.66 14.09 2.53
C PHE A 88 -25.32 14.03 1.81
N ASN A 89 -25.01 14.98 0.92
CA ASN A 89 -23.76 14.98 0.15
C ASN A 89 -22.54 15.06 1.08
N SER A 90 -22.59 15.90 2.12
CA SER A 90 -21.50 15.99 3.09
C SER A 90 -21.31 14.66 3.85
N ILE A 91 -22.40 13.98 4.21
CA ILE A 91 -22.35 12.68 4.90
C ILE A 91 -21.74 11.62 3.99
N ALA A 92 -22.12 11.60 2.71
CA ALA A 92 -21.56 10.70 1.71
C ALA A 92 -20.05 10.92 1.51
N LEU A 93 -19.59 12.17 1.44
CA LEU A 93 -18.16 12.49 1.33
C LEU A 93 -17.35 11.99 2.55
N TYR A 94 -17.88 12.16 3.77
CA TYR A 94 -17.22 11.62 4.97
C TYR A 94 -17.24 10.10 5.02
N ASP A 95 -18.28 9.46 4.48
CA ASP A 95 -18.36 8.00 4.37
C ASP A 95 -17.35 7.46 3.36
N GLU A 96 -17.20 8.11 2.21
CA GLU A 96 -16.21 7.76 1.20
C GLU A 96 -14.77 7.91 1.74
N LEU A 97 -14.49 9.02 2.42
CA LEU A 97 -13.20 9.24 3.09
C LEU A 97 -12.92 8.17 4.15
N TYR A 98 -13.92 7.81 4.95
CA TYR A 98 -13.81 6.72 5.92
C TYR A 98 -13.51 5.38 5.23
N GLY A 99 -14.16 5.09 4.11
CA GLY A 99 -13.89 3.91 3.29
C GLY A 99 -12.44 3.85 2.79
N TRP A 100 -11.90 4.96 2.29
CA TRP A 100 -10.51 5.03 1.81
C TRP A 100 -9.51 4.79 2.94
N ILE A 101 -9.73 5.39 4.12
CA ILE A 101 -8.85 5.23 5.28
C ILE A 101 -8.95 3.79 5.82
N MET A 102 -10.14 3.20 5.87
CA MET A 102 -10.31 1.80 6.23
C MET A 102 -9.55 0.87 5.27
N ALA A 103 -9.64 1.11 3.96
CA ALA A 103 -8.91 0.33 2.96
C ALA A 103 -7.39 0.39 3.18
N VAL A 104 -6.86 1.59 3.48
CA VAL A 104 -5.44 1.76 3.82
C VAL A 104 -5.06 0.98 5.09
N VAL A 105 -5.88 1.02 6.14
CA VAL A 105 -5.65 0.24 7.37
C VAL A 105 -5.60 -1.26 7.07
N VAL A 106 -6.56 -1.78 6.31
CA VAL A 106 -6.62 -3.21 5.95
C VAL A 106 -5.41 -3.61 5.10
N PHE A 107 -5.03 -2.76 4.13
CA PHE A 107 -3.85 -2.99 3.29
C PHE A 107 -2.56 -3.05 4.13
N MET A 108 -2.34 -2.05 5.00
CA MET A 108 -1.17 -2.02 5.89
C MET A 108 -1.15 -3.19 6.88
N ALA A 109 -2.31 -3.56 7.45
CA ALA A 109 -2.44 -4.73 8.31
C ALA A 109 -2.10 -6.03 7.56
N THR A 110 -2.47 -6.12 6.27
CA THR A 110 -2.10 -7.24 5.40
C THR A 110 -0.59 -7.30 5.19
N ILE A 111 0.09 -6.17 4.96
CA ILE A 111 1.57 -6.13 4.89
C ILE A 111 2.20 -6.58 6.22
N GLN A 112 1.65 -6.13 7.35
CA GLN A 112 2.15 -6.55 8.66
C GLN A 112 1.94 -8.05 8.90
N PHE A 113 0.84 -8.62 8.39
CA PHE A 113 0.61 -10.05 8.41
C PHE A 113 1.66 -10.81 7.59
N LEU A 114 2.11 -10.28 6.44
CA LEU A 114 3.21 -10.88 5.66
C LEU A 114 4.52 -10.93 6.45
N LYS A 115 4.78 -9.99 7.37
CA LYS A 115 5.93 -10.06 8.28
C LYS A 115 5.89 -11.32 9.14
N LEU A 116 4.72 -11.67 9.66
CA LEU A 116 4.55 -12.89 10.46
C LEU A 116 4.78 -14.15 9.62
N LEU A 117 4.54 -14.10 8.31
CA LEU A 117 4.85 -15.23 7.43
C LEU A 117 6.36 -15.40 7.17
N GLN A 118 7.21 -14.43 7.51
CA GLN A 118 8.67 -14.55 7.37
C GLN A 118 9.29 -15.60 8.29
N PHE A 119 8.54 -16.10 9.28
CA PHE A 119 8.92 -17.31 10.04
C PHE A 119 9.04 -18.56 9.15
N ASN A 120 8.49 -18.56 7.94
CA ASN A 120 8.76 -19.59 6.95
C ASN A 120 10.09 -19.29 6.23
N LYS A 121 11.01 -20.26 6.21
CA LYS A 121 12.33 -20.17 5.54
C LYS A 121 12.27 -19.58 4.13
N LYS A 122 11.28 -19.94 3.32
CA LYS A 122 11.12 -19.39 1.96
C LYS A 122 10.77 -17.89 1.97
N MET A 123 9.85 -17.47 2.83
CA MET A 123 9.41 -16.08 2.93
C MET A 123 10.47 -15.19 3.61
N GLY A 124 11.16 -15.72 4.62
CA GLY A 124 12.29 -15.04 5.27
C GLY A 124 13.44 -14.77 4.29
N MET A 125 13.75 -15.74 3.41
CA MET A 125 14.76 -15.56 2.35
C MET A 125 14.37 -14.42 1.39
N LEU A 126 13.12 -14.36 0.94
CA LEU A 126 12.64 -13.25 0.09
C LEU A 126 12.75 -11.91 0.81
N GLY A 127 12.42 -11.86 2.10
CA GLY A 127 12.59 -10.66 2.93
C GLY A 127 14.05 -10.20 3.01
N SER A 128 14.99 -11.12 3.27
CA SER A 128 16.43 -10.85 3.28
C SER A 128 16.93 -10.37 1.92
N THR A 129 16.48 -10.97 0.83
CA THR A 129 16.83 -10.55 -0.54
C THR A 129 16.42 -9.12 -0.82
N VAL A 130 15.16 -8.76 -0.51
CA VAL A 130 14.69 -7.37 -0.69
C VAL A 130 15.46 -6.41 0.22
N LYS A 131 15.77 -6.81 1.46
CA LYS A 131 16.54 -5.98 2.39
C LYS A 131 17.97 -5.73 1.90
N LEU A 132 18.62 -6.74 1.31
CA LEU A 132 19.94 -6.61 0.72
C LEU A 132 19.90 -5.72 -0.54
N ALA A 133 18.93 -5.96 -1.41
CA ALA A 133 18.71 -5.18 -2.63
C ALA A 133 18.28 -3.73 -2.37
N ALA A 134 17.74 -3.42 -1.19
CA ALA A 134 17.11 -2.13 -0.89
C ALA A 134 18.02 -0.92 -1.15
N LYS A 135 19.32 -1.04 -0.89
CA LYS A 135 20.27 0.05 -1.12
C LYS A 135 20.42 0.34 -2.62
N ASP A 136 20.59 -0.69 -3.43
CA ASP A 136 20.78 -0.57 -4.86
C ASP A 136 19.46 -0.21 -5.56
N LEU A 137 18.34 -0.78 -5.12
CA LEU A 137 16.99 -0.41 -5.55
C LEU A 137 16.67 1.05 -5.27
N LYS A 138 17.14 1.62 -4.15
CA LYS A 138 16.93 3.05 -3.84
C LYS A 138 17.64 3.93 -4.86
N ILE A 139 18.87 3.59 -5.25
CA ILE A 139 19.63 4.34 -6.26
C ILE A 139 18.96 4.16 -7.64
N PHE A 140 18.61 2.93 -7.99
CA PHE A 140 17.89 2.62 -9.23
C PHE A 140 16.54 3.37 -9.32
N SER A 141 15.81 3.50 -8.22
CA SER A 141 14.52 4.20 -8.20
C SER A 141 14.66 5.67 -8.60
N ILE A 142 15.75 6.34 -8.21
CA ILE A 142 16.01 7.74 -8.62
C ILE A 142 16.19 7.81 -10.13
N THR A 143 16.99 6.90 -10.70
CA THR A 143 17.19 6.81 -12.14
C THR A 143 15.89 6.47 -12.88
N PHE A 144 15.12 5.51 -12.38
CA PHE A 144 13.82 5.13 -12.92
C PHE A 144 12.87 6.33 -12.98
N PHE A 145 12.69 7.05 -11.86
CA PHE A 145 11.78 8.21 -11.84
C PHE A 145 12.26 9.33 -12.75
N LEU A 146 13.57 9.57 -12.87
CA LEU A 146 14.10 10.55 -13.81
C LEU A 146 13.69 10.25 -15.25
N TYR A 147 13.93 9.02 -15.74
CA TYR A 147 13.49 8.61 -17.07
C TYR A 147 11.98 8.62 -17.20
N PHE A 148 11.26 8.09 -16.20
CA PHE A 148 9.81 8.02 -16.19
C PHE A 148 9.16 9.40 -16.33
N PHE A 149 9.60 10.40 -15.55
CA PHE A 149 9.06 11.75 -15.65
C PHE A 149 9.47 12.46 -16.95
N ALA A 150 10.68 12.20 -17.48
CA ALA A 150 11.08 12.72 -18.79
C ALA A 150 10.18 12.20 -19.93
N PHE A 151 9.90 10.90 -19.94
CA PHE A 151 8.98 10.30 -20.90
C PHE A 151 7.54 10.76 -20.68
N THR A 152 7.08 10.86 -19.44
CA THR A 152 5.74 11.35 -19.09
C THR A 152 5.53 12.79 -19.56
N GLY A 153 6.49 13.68 -19.30
CA GLY A 153 6.44 15.06 -19.77
C GLY A 153 6.44 15.14 -21.30
N THR A 154 7.26 14.33 -21.96
CA THR A 154 7.29 14.25 -23.42
C THR A 154 5.97 13.72 -24.00
N ALA A 155 5.39 12.68 -23.40
CA ALA A 155 4.10 12.11 -23.82
C ALA A 155 2.95 13.12 -23.65
N PHE A 156 2.93 13.84 -22.53
CA PHE A 156 1.99 14.92 -22.29
C PHE A 156 2.09 16.00 -23.38
N LEU A 157 3.30 16.42 -23.75
CA LEU A 157 3.51 17.42 -24.79
C LEU A 157 3.15 16.93 -26.20
N LEU A 158 3.50 15.69 -26.54
CA LEU A 158 3.26 15.15 -27.89
C LEU A 158 1.80 14.74 -28.12
N PHE A 159 1.15 14.17 -27.11
CA PHE A 159 -0.14 13.50 -27.26
C PHE A 159 -1.28 14.15 -26.47
N GLY A 160 -0.99 15.01 -25.50
CA GLY A 160 -2.00 15.52 -24.56
C GLY A 160 -3.13 16.34 -25.19
N HIS A 161 -2.88 16.95 -26.35
CA HIS A 161 -3.93 17.67 -27.09
C HIS A 161 -4.86 16.73 -27.89
N VAL A 162 -4.42 15.51 -28.21
CA VAL A 162 -5.14 14.61 -29.11
C VAL A 162 -5.75 13.42 -28.36
N LEU A 163 -5.07 12.92 -27.33
CA LEU A 163 -5.43 11.70 -26.62
C LEU A 163 -5.81 12.02 -25.18
N MET A 164 -7.02 11.62 -24.78
CA MET A 164 -7.54 11.81 -23.42
C MET A 164 -6.65 11.15 -22.35
N SER A 165 -5.99 10.04 -22.69
CA SER A 165 -5.03 9.35 -21.83
C SER A 165 -3.85 10.25 -21.42
N TYR A 166 -3.45 11.21 -22.27
CA TYR A 166 -2.29 12.07 -22.04
C TYR A 166 -2.67 13.52 -21.72
N GLN A 167 -3.95 13.82 -21.48
CA GLN A 167 -4.48 15.19 -21.38
C GLN A 167 -3.98 15.99 -20.16
N SER A 168 -3.58 15.30 -19.08
CA SER A 168 -3.04 15.89 -17.86
C SER A 168 -1.77 15.15 -17.47
N ILE A 169 -0.90 15.79 -16.69
CA ILE A 169 0.33 15.12 -16.24
C ILE A 169 0.04 13.86 -15.41
N VAL A 170 -1.06 13.84 -14.66
CA VAL A 170 -1.47 12.69 -13.83
C VAL A 170 -1.96 11.55 -14.70
N THR A 171 -2.90 11.81 -15.63
CA THR A 171 -3.39 10.78 -16.56
C THR A 171 -2.30 10.29 -17.50
N ALA A 172 -1.37 11.17 -17.90
CA ALA A 172 -0.21 10.80 -18.70
C ALA A 172 0.73 9.87 -17.91
N ALA A 173 0.97 10.14 -16.62
CA ALA A 173 1.76 9.26 -15.75
C ALA A 173 1.08 7.89 -15.59
N GLU A 174 -0.23 7.86 -15.35
CA GLU A 174 -1.01 6.60 -15.29
C GLU A 174 -0.87 5.81 -16.60
N SER A 175 -1.00 6.49 -17.73
CA SER A 175 -0.85 5.88 -19.06
C SER A 175 0.56 5.37 -19.32
N MET A 176 1.60 6.07 -18.85
CA MET A 176 2.99 5.61 -18.95
C MET A 176 3.25 4.39 -18.07
N PHE A 177 2.69 4.32 -16.86
CA PHE A 177 2.74 3.10 -16.04
C PHE A 177 2.02 1.94 -16.72
N ALA A 178 0.84 2.17 -17.30
CA ALA A 178 0.12 1.15 -18.07
C ALA A 178 0.93 0.68 -19.29
N PHE A 179 1.60 1.61 -19.99
CA PHE A 179 2.52 1.29 -21.09
C PHE A 179 3.64 0.36 -20.60
N ALA A 180 4.29 0.66 -19.46
CA ALA A 180 5.34 -0.20 -18.91
C ALA A 180 4.87 -1.63 -18.57
N LEU A 181 3.56 -1.82 -18.34
CA LEU A 181 2.92 -3.13 -18.14
C LEU A 181 2.50 -3.81 -19.45
N GLY A 182 2.69 -3.16 -20.59
CA GLY A 182 2.35 -3.66 -21.93
C GLY A 182 1.00 -3.19 -22.45
N SER A 183 0.31 -2.30 -21.73
CA SER A 183 -0.96 -1.71 -22.16
C SER A 183 -0.70 -0.37 -22.84
N PHE A 184 -0.70 -0.37 -24.17
CA PHE A 184 -0.49 0.82 -24.99
C PHE A 184 -1.31 0.76 -26.29
N ASP A 185 -1.63 1.92 -26.85
CA ASP A 185 -2.29 2.05 -28.16
C ASP A 185 -1.34 2.70 -29.17
N TYR A 186 -0.57 1.85 -29.85
CA TYR A 186 0.39 2.30 -30.87
C TYR A 186 -0.31 3.00 -32.04
N GLU A 187 -1.49 2.55 -32.44
CA GLU A 187 -2.21 3.13 -33.57
C GLU A 187 -2.70 4.55 -33.23
N ALA A 188 -3.20 4.78 -32.02
CA ALA A 188 -3.56 6.12 -31.56
C ALA A 188 -2.35 7.05 -31.49
N MET A 189 -1.19 6.58 -31.02
CA MET A 189 0.03 7.39 -30.92
C MET A 189 0.59 7.78 -32.30
N THR A 190 0.58 6.85 -33.24
CA THR A 190 1.04 7.09 -34.62
C THR A 190 0.07 7.98 -35.40
N ARG A 191 -1.25 7.85 -35.19
CA ARG A 191 -2.24 8.76 -35.76
C ARG A 191 -2.13 10.18 -35.20
N ALA A 192 -1.84 10.32 -33.90
CA ALA A 192 -1.65 11.62 -33.27
C ALA A 192 -0.38 12.32 -33.76
N GLN A 193 0.73 11.59 -33.87
CA GLN A 193 2.01 12.11 -34.37
C GLN A 193 2.69 11.06 -35.28
N PRO A 194 2.59 11.20 -36.62
CA PRO A 194 3.09 10.18 -37.56
C PRO A 194 4.59 9.91 -37.47
N PHE A 195 5.40 10.92 -37.13
CA PHE A 195 6.86 10.79 -37.00
C PHE A 195 7.30 10.59 -35.54
N TRP A 196 6.86 11.49 -34.64
CA TRP A 196 7.26 11.44 -33.23
C TRP A 196 6.62 10.30 -32.45
N GLY A 197 5.44 9.83 -32.85
CA GLY A 197 4.73 8.72 -32.23
C GLY A 197 5.52 7.41 -32.25
N PRO A 198 5.90 6.90 -33.45
CA PRO A 198 6.74 5.71 -33.55
C PRO A 198 8.09 5.86 -32.83
N LEU A 199 8.76 7.00 -33.00
CA LEU A 199 10.06 7.24 -32.37
C LEU A 199 9.96 7.19 -30.84
N PHE A 200 8.97 7.88 -30.28
CA PHE A 200 8.68 7.84 -28.85
C PHE A 200 8.41 6.40 -28.40
N PHE A 201 7.54 5.67 -29.10
CA PHE A 201 7.17 4.30 -28.77
C PHE A 201 8.38 3.36 -28.68
N PHE A 202 9.21 3.32 -29.73
CA PHE A 202 10.39 2.45 -29.75
C PHE A 202 11.44 2.88 -28.72
N SER A 203 11.63 4.20 -28.53
CA SER A 203 12.55 4.70 -27.51
C SER A 203 12.10 4.34 -26.09
N TYR A 204 10.80 4.42 -25.80
CA TYR A 204 10.24 4.05 -24.51
C TYR A 204 10.42 2.55 -24.23
N ILE A 205 10.09 1.70 -25.20
CA ILE A 205 10.28 0.25 -25.05
C ILE A 205 11.75 -0.10 -24.86
N GLY A 206 12.65 0.48 -25.65
CA GLY A 206 14.09 0.25 -25.52
C GLY A 206 14.61 0.64 -24.14
N VAL A 207 14.25 1.83 -23.65
CA VAL A 207 14.72 2.30 -22.35
C VAL A 207 14.08 1.52 -21.20
N VAL A 208 12.76 1.30 -21.22
CA VAL A 208 12.03 0.70 -20.09
C VAL A 208 12.21 -0.82 -20.05
N TYR A 209 11.91 -1.53 -21.13
CA TYR A 209 11.95 -3.00 -21.13
C TYR A 209 13.38 -3.55 -21.25
N ILE A 210 14.18 -3.02 -22.17
CA ILE A 210 15.55 -3.55 -22.35
C ILE A 210 16.50 -2.96 -21.30
N GLY A 211 16.39 -1.66 -21.02
CA GLY A 211 17.25 -0.99 -20.03
C GLY A 211 16.81 -1.21 -18.58
N LEU A 212 15.76 -0.51 -18.17
CA LEU A 212 15.37 -0.39 -16.77
C LEU A 212 14.92 -1.72 -16.16
N MET A 213 14.13 -2.52 -16.87
CA MET A 213 13.70 -3.84 -16.37
C MET A 213 14.87 -4.82 -16.25
N SER A 214 15.85 -4.80 -17.17
CA SER A 214 17.04 -5.64 -17.04
C SER A 214 17.86 -5.27 -15.81
N ILE A 215 18.10 -3.97 -15.57
CA ILE A 215 18.83 -3.50 -14.39
C ILE A 215 18.09 -3.89 -13.11
N PHE A 216 16.77 -3.69 -13.07
CA PHE A 216 15.94 -4.10 -11.93
C PHE A 216 16.03 -5.60 -11.65
N LEU A 217 15.93 -6.42 -12.70
CA LEU A 217 16.03 -7.88 -12.58
C LEU A 217 17.43 -8.32 -12.12
N THR A 218 18.49 -7.69 -12.62
CA THR A 218 19.87 -7.97 -12.20
C THR A 218 20.07 -7.64 -10.72
N ILE A 219 19.63 -6.48 -10.23
CA ILE A 219 19.77 -6.10 -8.81
C ILE A 219 19.10 -7.13 -7.90
N ILE A 220 17.88 -7.55 -8.24
CA ILE A 220 17.14 -8.56 -7.46
C ILE A 220 17.81 -9.94 -7.59
N GLY A 221 18.21 -10.32 -8.81
CA GLY A 221 18.85 -11.60 -9.10
C GLY A 221 20.15 -11.78 -8.32
N ASP A 222 21.04 -10.80 -8.36
CA ASP A 222 22.32 -10.80 -7.65
C ASP A 222 22.13 -10.80 -6.13
N SER A 223 21.17 -10.03 -5.63
CA SER A 223 20.83 -10.05 -4.21
C SER A 223 20.27 -11.41 -3.80
N PHE A 224 19.47 -12.04 -4.66
CA PHE A 224 18.87 -13.34 -4.39
C PHE A 224 19.93 -14.46 -4.36
N THR A 225 20.84 -14.51 -5.34
CA THR A 225 21.95 -15.47 -5.35
C THR A 225 22.84 -15.28 -4.13
N THR A 226 23.17 -14.04 -3.78
CA THR A 226 23.97 -13.71 -2.60
C THR A 226 23.34 -14.21 -1.30
N VAL A 227 22.04 -13.99 -1.08
CA VAL A 227 21.33 -14.46 0.12
C VAL A 227 21.15 -15.98 0.11
N LYS A 228 21.00 -16.59 -1.07
CA LYS A 228 20.91 -18.04 -1.21
C LYS A 228 22.22 -18.74 -0.82
N GLU A 229 23.36 -18.18 -1.20
CA GLU A 229 24.70 -18.73 -0.94
C GLU A 229 25.18 -18.45 0.49
N ASN A 230 24.82 -17.30 1.06
CA ASN A 230 25.24 -16.91 2.40
C ASN A 230 24.18 -17.23 3.45
N VAL A 231 24.33 -18.36 4.14
CA VAL A 231 23.45 -18.78 5.25
C VAL A 231 23.38 -17.70 6.36
N ALA A 232 24.47 -16.96 6.59
CA ALA A 232 24.50 -15.86 7.56
C ALA A 232 23.58 -14.66 7.21
N LEU A 233 23.18 -14.51 5.94
CA LEU A 233 22.23 -13.49 5.49
C LEU A 233 20.77 -13.98 5.53
N GLN A 234 20.55 -15.28 5.78
CA GLN A 234 19.21 -15.85 5.92
C GLN A 234 18.66 -15.53 7.31
N SER A 235 17.38 -15.15 7.38
CA SER A 235 16.70 -14.89 8.65
C SER A 235 16.67 -16.16 9.49
N ASN A 236 17.22 -16.12 10.70
CA ASN A 236 17.26 -17.29 11.60
C ASN A 236 15.94 -17.52 12.36
N ASP A 237 14.92 -16.70 12.11
CA ASP A 237 13.65 -16.71 12.85
C ASP A 237 12.86 -18.03 12.68
N TYR A 238 13.10 -18.79 11.61
CA TYR A 238 12.48 -20.11 11.42
C TYR A 238 13.07 -21.19 12.34
N GLU A 239 14.33 -21.04 12.78
CA GLU A 239 14.95 -22.02 13.69
C GLU A 239 14.22 -22.07 15.02
N ILE A 240 13.68 -20.94 15.50
CA ILE A 240 12.90 -20.86 16.74
C ILE A 240 11.64 -21.75 16.66
N VAL A 241 10.98 -21.81 15.50
CA VAL A 241 9.79 -22.66 15.29
C VAL A 241 10.18 -24.13 15.26
N ASP A 242 11.29 -24.49 14.61
CA ASP A 242 11.82 -25.86 14.63
C ASP A 242 12.24 -26.29 16.03
N PHE A 243 12.84 -25.40 16.82
CA PHE A 243 13.16 -25.63 18.23
C PHE A 243 11.90 -25.83 19.07
N MET A 244 10.87 -24.97 18.90
CA MET A 244 9.58 -25.13 19.58
C MET A 244 8.91 -26.45 19.21
N TRP A 245 8.89 -26.82 17.93
CA TRP A 245 8.29 -28.05 17.43
C TRP A 245 9.03 -29.30 17.93
N LYS A 246 10.37 -29.26 17.96
CA LYS A 246 11.19 -30.31 18.58
C LYS A 246 10.91 -30.45 20.07
N LYS A 247 10.77 -29.34 20.80
CA LYS A 247 10.49 -29.35 22.24
C LYS A 247 9.08 -29.86 22.54
N ILE A 248 8.09 -29.51 21.72
CA ILE A 248 6.72 -30.04 21.81
C ILE A 248 6.73 -31.55 21.53
N LYS A 249 7.37 -31.99 20.44
CA LYS A 249 7.49 -33.44 20.15
C LYS A 249 8.22 -34.22 21.25
N GLY A 250 9.25 -33.63 21.87
CA GLY A 250 9.96 -34.24 22.99
C GLY A 250 9.22 -34.21 24.33
N LEU A 251 8.10 -33.49 24.44
CA LEU A 251 7.20 -33.54 25.61
C LEU A 251 6.08 -34.58 25.44
N PHE A 252 5.80 -35.00 24.21
CA PHE A 252 4.79 -36.00 23.87
C PHE A 252 5.38 -37.40 23.60
N ASN A 253 6.68 -37.58 23.84
CA ASN A 253 7.43 -38.82 23.68
C ASN A 253 8.20 -39.11 24.98
#